data_AF-A0A7V8R4H9-F1
#
_entry.id   AF-A0A7V8R4H9-F1
#
_cell.length_a   1.000
_cell.length_b   1.000
_cell.length_c   1.000
_cell.angle_alpha   90.00
_cell.angle_beta   90.00
_cell.angle_gamma   90.00
#
_symmetry.space_group_name_H-M   'P 1'
#
loop_
_entity.id
_entity.type
_entity.pdbx_description
1 polymer ?
#
loop_
_entity_poly.entity_id
_entity_poly.type
_entity_poly.pdbx_seq_one_letter_code
_entity_poly.pdbx_strand_id
1 'polypeptide(L)' 'MTSFYNHHVDETASTVLLIAFQEACARHDISPDSEDGSDLLTVLLYAFQKGTTTKDALVGLALNLIGK' A
#
# COMPACT_ATOMS: atom_id res chain seq x y z
N MET A 1 19.46 2.05 27.69
CA MET A 1 19.00 0.82 26.99
C MET A 1 17.88 1.25 26.07
N THR A 2 18.15 1.26 24.77
CA THR A 2 17.32 1.84 23.70
C THR A 2 16.03 1.04 23.52
N SER A 3 14.93 1.50 24.12
CA SER A 3 13.59 1.00 23.83
C SER A 3 13.03 1.79 22.63
N PHE A 4 13.40 1.39 21.42
CA PHE A 4 12.83 1.92 20.17
C PHE A 4 11.62 1.12 19.69
N TYR A 5 10.83 0.55 20.61
CA TYR A 5 9.46 0.13 20.28
C TYR A 5 8.52 1.34 20.39
N ASN A 6 8.85 2.40 19.64
CA ASN A 6 7.85 3.40 19.32
C ASN A 6 7.01 2.76 18.20
N HIS A 7 5.98 2.03 18.60
CA HIS A 7 4.91 1.56 17.73
C HIS A 7 4.04 2.76 17.31
N HIS A 8 4.70 3.82 16.84
CA HIS A 8 4.09 4.81 16.00
C HIS A 8 4.03 4.11 14.65
N VAL A 9 2.92 3.41 14.39
CA VAL A 9 2.48 3.32 13.00
C VAL A 9 2.25 4.77 12.62
N ASP A 10 3.29 5.39 12.08
CA ASP A 10 3.33 6.79 11.66
C ASP A 10 2.02 7.05 10.91
N GLU A 11 1.18 7.99 11.34
CA GLU A 11 -0.06 8.30 10.59
C GLU A 11 0.26 8.59 9.11
N THR A 12 1.47 9.09 8.87
CA THR A 12 2.14 9.24 7.58
C THR A 12 2.23 7.93 6.79
N ALA A 13 2.64 6.82 7.41
CA ALA A 13 2.77 5.50 6.79
C ALA A 13 1.42 4.97 6.30
N SER A 14 0.40 5.08 7.14
CA SER A 14 -0.99 4.71 6.81
C SER A 14 -1.54 5.57 5.68
N THR A 15 -1.22 6.87 5.69
CA THR A 15 -1.65 7.83 4.66
C THR A 15 -0.98 7.52 3.31
N VAL A 16 0.32 7.24 3.29
CA VAL A 16 1.04 6.89 2.05
C VAL A 16 0.48 5.63 1.42
N LEU A 17 0.17 4.61 2.23
CA LEU A 17 -0.43 3.36 1.76
C LEU A 17 -1.83 3.58 1.17
N LEU A 18 -2.67 4.36 1.85
CA LEU A 18 -4.02 4.70 1.39
C LEU A 18 -4.01 5.48 0.07
N ILE A 19 -3.10 6.46 -0.07
CA ILE A 19 -2.95 7.24 -1.30
C ILE A 19 -2.47 6.33 -2.44
N ALA A 20 -1.47 5.48 -2.19
CA ALA A 20 -0.97 4.55 -3.19
C ALA A 20 -2.05 3.56 -3.65
N PHE A 21 -2.85 3.06 -2.70
CA PHE A 21 -3.98 2.18 -2.96
C PHE A 21 -5.05 2.85 -3.84
N GLN A 22 -5.51 4.04 -3.45
CA GLN A 22 -6.51 4.78 -4.24
C GLN A 22 -6.01 5.12 -5.64
N GLU A 23 -4.75 5.53 -5.78
CA GLU A 23 -4.15 5.84 -7.10
C GLU A 23 -4.07 4.59 -7.99
N ALA A 24 -3.70 3.45 -7.42
CA ALA A 24 -3.64 2.19 -8.16
C ALA A 24 -5.04 1.68 -8.56
N CYS A 25 -6.01 1.72 -7.64
CA CYS A 25 -7.41 1.40 -7.94
C CYS A 25 -7.95 2.26 -9.09
N ALA A 26 -7.75 3.58 -9.03
CA ALA A 26 -8.18 4.49 -10.08
C ALA A 26 -7.51 4.22 -11.44
N ARG A 27 -6.23 3.81 -11.46
CA ARG A 27 -5.54 3.47 -12.71
C ARG A 27 -5.96 2.14 -13.34
N HIS A 28 -6.46 1.21 -12.53
CA HIS A 28 -6.94 -0.09 -13.00
C HIS A 28 -8.45 -0.17 -13.20
N ASP A 29 -9.17 0.93 -12.98
CA ASP A 29 -10.64 0.95 -12.94
C ASP A 29 -11.22 -0.06 -11.93
N ILE A 30 -10.46 -0.31 -10.84
CA ILE A 30 -10.83 -1.23 -9.78
C ILE A 30 -11.52 -0.47 -8.67
N SER A 31 -12.67 -0.99 -8.24
CA SER A 31 -13.37 -0.45 -7.09
C SER A 31 -12.60 -0.83 -5.81
N PRO A 32 -12.26 0.12 -4.92
CA PRO A 32 -11.54 -0.19 -3.68
C PRO A 32 -12.33 -1.11 -2.75
N ASP A 33 -13.66 -1.14 -2.87
CA ASP A 33 -14.59 -2.02 -2.14
C ASP A 33 -14.79 -3.40 -2.80
N SER A 34 -14.15 -3.65 -3.95
CA SER A 34 -14.22 -4.96 -4.61
C SER A 34 -13.24 -5.96 -3.99
N GLU A 35 -13.42 -7.24 -4.33
CA GLU A 35 -12.47 -8.31 -3.98
C GLU A 35 -11.07 -7.97 -4.49
N ASP A 36 -10.95 -7.52 -5.74
CA ASP A 36 -9.68 -7.07 -6.35
C ASP A 36 -9.03 -5.91 -5.58
N GLY A 37 -9.84 -4.98 -5.06
CA GLY A 37 -9.37 -3.89 -4.20
C GLY A 37 -8.82 -4.39 -2.87
N SER A 38 -9.50 -5.37 -2.25
CA SER A 38 -9.06 -5.97 -0.99
C SER A 38 -7.75 -6.76 -1.14
N ASP A 39 -7.62 -7.51 -2.24
CA ASP A 39 -6.38 -8.20 -2.59
C ASP A 39 -5.23 -7.22 -2.83
N LEU A 40 -5.48 -6.15 -3.59
CA LEU A 40 -4.49 -5.11 -3.85
C LEU A 40 -4.00 -4.45 -2.56
N LEU A 41 -4.92 -4.08 -1.65
CA LEU A 41 -4.58 -3.49 -0.36
C LEU A 41 -3.74 -4.44 0.50
N THR A 42 -4.06 -5.74 0.49
CA THR A 42 -3.31 -6.77 1.21
C THR A 42 -1.87 -6.87 0.71
N VAL A 43 -1.66 -6.84 -0.62
CA VAL A 43 -0.32 -6.89 -1.19
C VAL A 43 0.48 -5.62 -0.90
N LEU A 44 -0.16 -4.45 -0.97
CA LEU A 44 0.47 -3.18 -0.60
C LEU A 44 0.89 -3.16 0.88
N LEU A 45 0.04 -3.65 1.78
CA LEU A 45 0.35 -3.79 3.21
C LEU A 45 1.54 -4.73 3.43
N TYR A 46 1.59 -5.84 2.72
CA TYR A 46 2.70 -6.78 2.80
C TYR A 46 4.02 -6.14 2.32
N ALA A 47 4.00 -5.45 1.18
CA ALA A 47 5.17 -4.74 0.65
C ALA A 47 5.65 -3.65 1.62
N PHE A 48 4.71 -2.93 2.24
CA PHE A 48 5.01 -1.92 3.25
C PHE A 48 5.74 -2.51 4.46
N GLN A 49 5.24 -3.64 4.99
CA GLN A 49 5.89 -4.36 6.09
C GLN A 49 7.27 -4.92 5.72
N LYS A 50 7.51 -5.20 4.43
CA LYS A 50 8.82 -5.63 3.90
C LYS A 50 9.80 -4.48 3.68
N GLY A 51 9.38 -3.23 3.91
CA GLY A 51 10.23 -2.04 3.81
C GLY A 51 9.99 -1.19 2.57
N THR A 52 9.01 -1.53 1.72
CA THR A 52 8.59 -0.66 0.61
C THR A 52 7.61 0.40 1.11
N THR A 53 8.13 1.52 1.59
CA THR A 53 7.33 2.56 2.26
C THR A 53 7.03 3.78 1.41
N THR A 54 7.52 3.84 0.17
CA THR A 54 7.32 4.99 -0.72
C THR A 54 6.09 4.82 -1.60
N LYS A 55 5.33 5.92 -1.78
CA LYS A 55 4.12 5.94 -2.61
C LYS A 55 4.37 5.38 -4.02
N ASP A 56 5.40 5.88 -4.71
CA ASP A 56 5.72 5.47 -6.08
C ASP A 56 6.05 3.98 -6.20
N ALA A 57 6.78 3.42 -5.22
CA ALA A 57 7.11 2.00 -5.25
C ALA A 57 5.87 1.12 -4.99
N LEU A 58 5.00 1.53 -4.06
CA LEU A 58 3.73 0.87 -3.79
C LEU A 58 2.80 0.92 -5.02
N VAL A 59 2.63 2.09 -5.62
CA VAL A 59 1.84 2.24 -6.84
C VAL A 59 2.44 1.40 -7.98
N GLY A 60 3.75 1.46 -8.20
CA GLY A 60 4.41 0.65 -9.22
C GLY A 60 4.27 -0.85 -9.01
N LEU A 61 4.28 -1.32 -7.76
CA LEU A 61 4.00 -2.72 -7.42
C LEU A 61 2.55 -3.10 -7.73
N ALA A 62 1.58 -2.30 -7.28
CA ALA A 62 0.17 -2.49 -7.58
C ALA A 62 -0.09 -2.51 -9.09
N LEU A 63 0.54 -1.61 -9.84
CA LEU A 63 0.42 -1.54 -11.29
C LEU A 63 0.97 -2.78 -12.01
N ASN A 64 2.07 -3.34 -11.51
CA ASN A 64 2.67 -4.55 -12.07
C ASN A 64 1.88 -5.82 -11.74
N LEU A 65 1.11 -5.84 -10.65
CA LEU A 65 0.36 -7.02 -10.22
C LEU A 65 -0.92 -7.24 -11.03
N ILE A 66 -1.58 -6.15 -11.42
CA ILE A 66 -2.88 -6.20 -12.11
C ILE A 66 -2.71 -6.22 -13.65
N GLY A 67 -1.51 -5.94 -14.15
CA GLY A 67 -1.19 -5.91 -15.58
C GLY A 67 -0.80 -7.26 -16.22
N LYS A 68 -1.26 -8.41 -15.72
CA LYS A 68 -0.90 -9.73 -16.29
C LYS A 68 -2.10 -10.55 -16.76
#